data_AF-A0A7C6T2A7-F1
#
_entry.id   AF-A0A7C6T2A7-F1
#
_cell.length_a   1.000
_cell.length_b   1.000
_cell.length_c   1.000
_cell.angle_alpha   90.00
_cell.angle_beta   90.00
_cell.angle_gamma   90.00
#
_symmetry.space_group_name_H-M   'P 1'
#
loop_
_entity.id
_entity.type
_entity.pdbx_description
1 polymer ?
#
loop_
_entity_poly.entity_id
_entity_poly.type
_entity_poly.pdbx_seq_one_letter_code
_entity_poly.pdbx_strand_id
1 'polypeptide(L)'
;LDVNLGMNRTGVLLEDAGLLYRSLDPLAGLDLGGLHCYDGHVRDRDREIRLARVSRTNDEIRQLKEGLEAEGMDCGTVIAGGSPTFACHAETSDFYLSPGTLFLHDYGYWRDFPDLPFLPAACLLTRVVSHPLLGIFTLDLGSKAIASDPEGVRGLVLGLEGRAEPLFQSEEHWVFRMTAGEEAKRPAIGSVQYVIPTHICPTTALYPAVLAVREGRITGSWPVTARNRALSFDLEEVGCK
;
A
#
# COMPACT_ATOMS: atom_id res chain seq x y z
N LEU A 1 -2.70 -0.53 -22.37
CA LEU A 1 -1.86 0.67 -22.45
C LEU A 1 -1.79 1.34 -21.07
N ASP A 2 -0.60 1.61 -20.54
CA ASP A 2 -0.42 2.34 -19.28
C ASP A 2 -0.58 3.84 -19.51
N VAL A 3 -1.46 4.50 -18.76
CA VAL A 3 -1.85 5.91 -18.94
C VAL A 3 -1.47 6.73 -17.70
N ASN A 4 -0.71 7.79 -17.93
CA ASN A 4 -0.33 8.76 -16.92
C ASN A 4 -1.46 9.78 -16.69
N LEU A 5 -2.12 9.65 -15.54
CA LEU A 5 -3.18 10.56 -15.09
C LEU A 5 -2.66 11.77 -14.29
N GLY A 6 -1.36 12.06 -14.36
CA GLY A 6 -0.71 13.15 -13.62
C GLY A 6 0.15 12.70 -12.43
N MET A 7 0.26 11.40 -12.16
CA MET A 7 1.21 10.87 -11.16
C MET A 7 2.65 11.04 -11.63
N ASN A 8 2.88 11.08 -12.94
CA ASN A 8 4.21 11.20 -13.56
C ASN A 8 5.19 10.09 -13.11
N ARG A 9 4.67 8.88 -12.93
CA ARG A 9 5.46 7.68 -12.57
C ARG A 9 5.79 6.84 -13.80
N THR A 10 4.76 6.45 -14.54
CA THR A 10 4.81 5.66 -15.77
C THR A 10 3.62 6.05 -16.65
N GLY A 11 3.58 5.53 -17.87
CA GLY A 11 2.45 5.69 -18.79
C GLY A 11 2.53 6.91 -19.71
N VAL A 12 1.76 6.84 -20.79
CA VAL A 12 1.59 7.94 -21.76
C VAL A 12 0.61 8.98 -21.22
N LEU A 13 0.78 10.26 -21.55
CA LEU A 13 -0.20 11.28 -21.17
C LEU A 13 -1.58 10.93 -21.75
N LEU A 14 -2.64 11.23 -21.00
CA LEU A 14 -4.01 10.90 -21.40
C LEU A 14 -4.39 11.52 -22.77
N GLU A 15 -3.93 12.73 -23.04
CA GLU A 15 -4.14 13.44 -24.32
C GLU A 15 -3.45 12.76 -25.52
N ASP A 16 -2.32 12.09 -25.29
CA ASP A 16 -1.56 11.37 -26.31
C ASP A 16 -1.94 9.88 -26.41
N ALA A 17 -2.69 9.37 -25.42
CA ALA A 17 -2.97 7.94 -25.28
C ALA A 17 -3.70 7.38 -26.50
N GLY A 18 -4.67 8.12 -27.06
CA GLY A 18 -5.38 7.69 -28.26
C GLY A 18 -4.49 7.65 -29.50
N LEU A 19 -3.53 8.58 -29.64
CA LEU A 19 -2.58 8.55 -30.76
C LEU A 19 -1.67 7.33 -30.65
N LEU A 20 -1.14 7.06 -29.46
CA LEU A 20 -0.29 5.89 -29.22
C LEU A 20 -1.07 4.59 -29.44
N TYR A 21 -2.27 4.47 -28.89
CA TYR A 21 -3.13 3.28 -29.05
C TYR A 21 -3.31 2.91 -30.52
N ARG A 22 -3.71 3.88 -31.36
CA ARG A 22 -3.89 3.71 -32.81
C ARG A 22 -2.63 3.29 -33.54
N SER A 23 -1.46 3.75 -33.09
CA SER A 23 -0.19 3.37 -33.72
C SER A 23 0.27 1.96 -33.34
N LEU A 24 -0.20 1.44 -32.20
CA LEU A 24 0.12 0.09 -31.72
C LEU A 24 -0.85 -0.96 -32.26
N ASP A 25 -2.13 -0.62 -32.47
CA ASP A 25 -3.19 -1.53 -32.92
C ASP A 25 -2.84 -2.37 -34.17
N PRO A 26 -2.21 -1.81 -35.24
CA PRO A 26 -1.87 -2.61 -36.42
C PRO A 26 -0.62 -3.49 -36.26
N LEU A 27 0.09 -3.44 -35.12
CA LEU A 27 1.35 -4.16 -34.95
C LEU A 27 1.11 -5.64 -34.69
N ALA A 28 1.64 -6.48 -35.58
CA ALA A 28 1.58 -7.93 -35.41
C ALA A 28 2.28 -8.38 -34.11
N GLY A 29 1.61 -9.24 -33.35
CA GLY A 29 2.14 -9.80 -32.09
C GLY A 29 1.75 -9.02 -30.83
N LEU A 30 1.01 -7.91 -30.96
CA LEU A 30 0.37 -7.22 -29.85
C LEU A 30 -1.14 -7.43 -29.90
N ASP A 31 -1.73 -7.64 -28.73
CA ASP A 31 -3.18 -7.66 -28.53
C ASP A 31 -3.52 -6.56 -27.53
N LEU A 32 -4.15 -5.48 -28.02
CA LEU A 32 -4.49 -4.34 -27.19
C LEU A 32 -5.86 -4.58 -26.54
N GLY A 33 -5.87 -4.80 -25.22
CA GLY A 33 -7.10 -5.07 -24.47
C GLY A 33 -7.69 -3.87 -23.71
N GLY A 34 -7.07 -2.68 -23.80
CA GLY A 34 -7.57 -1.46 -23.17
C GLY A 34 -6.54 -0.69 -22.32
N LEU A 35 -7.00 -0.03 -21.26
CA LEU A 35 -6.27 1.01 -20.52
C LEU A 35 -5.98 0.62 -19.07
N HIS A 36 -4.80 0.98 -18.58
CA HIS A 36 -4.44 0.90 -17.18
C HIS A 36 -4.16 2.32 -16.66
N CYS A 37 -5.01 2.77 -15.75
CA CYS A 37 -5.19 4.15 -15.36
C CYS A 37 -4.97 4.30 -13.85
N TYR A 38 -3.72 4.15 -13.41
CA TYR A 38 -3.38 4.19 -11.98
C TYR A 38 -3.28 5.63 -11.45
N ASP A 39 -4.05 5.92 -10.40
CA ASP A 39 -4.27 7.26 -9.85
C ASP A 39 -3.72 7.43 -8.42
N GLY A 40 -2.64 6.72 -8.06
CA GLY A 40 -2.09 6.71 -6.69
C GLY A 40 -1.62 8.06 -6.13
N HIS A 41 -1.62 9.12 -6.94
CA HIS A 41 -1.36 10.50 -6.49
C HIS A 41 -2.59 11.18 -5.88
N VAL A 42 -3.80 10.65 -6.11
CA VAL A 42 -5.05 11.14 -5.50
C VAL A 42 -5.14 10.59 -4.08
N ARG A 43 -4.79 11.44 -3.12
CA ARG A 43 -4.66 11.07 -1.69
C ARG A 43 -5.39 12.02 -0.76
N ASP A 44 -6.30 12.84 -1.28
CA ASP A 44 -7.08 13.78 -0.48
C ASP A 44 -7.82 13.02 0.63
N ARG A 45 -7.69 13.45 1.89
CA ARG A 45 -8.38 12.78 3.00
C ARG A 45 -9.90 12.91 2.90
N ASP A 46 -10.37 14.05 2.43
CA ASP A 46 -11.78 14.33 2.19
C ASP A 46 -12.30 13.48 1.01
N ARG A 47 -13.33 12.67 1.27
CA ARG A 47 -13.94 11.79 0.29
C ARG A 47 -14.58 12.57 -0.86
N GLU A 48 -15.24 13.69 -0.61
CA GLU A 48 -15.95 14.45 -1.65
C GLU A 48 -14.96 15.08 -2.64
N ILE A 49 -13.82 15.55 -2.13
CA ILE A 49 -12.73 16.05 -2.98
C ILE A 49 -12.16 14.91 -3.84
N ARG A 50 -11.89 13.74 -3.24
CA ARG A 50 -11.44 12.56 -4.00
C ARG A 50 -12.44 12.16 -5.08
N LEU A 51 -13.72 12.06 -4.71
CA LEU A 51 -14.80 11.65 -5.60
C LEU A 51 -14.89 12.59 -6.80
N ALA A 52 -14.90 13.91 -6.58
CA ALA A 52 -14.96 14.88 -7.68
C ALA A 52 -13.78 14.77 -8.66
N ARG A 53 -12.57 14.52 -8.15
CA ARG A 53 -11.37 14.32 -8.98
C ARG A 53 -11.43 13.02 -9.77
N VAL A 54 -11.83 11.93 -9.11
CA VAL A 54 -11.99 10.60 -9.73
C VAL A 54 -13.07 10.63 -10.80
N SER A 55 -14.24 11.21 -10.53
CA SER A 55 -15.33 11.32 -11.52
C SER A 55 -14.87 12.03 -12.79
N ARG A 56 -14.19 13.18 -12.67
CA ARG A 56 -13.67 13.91 -13.83
C ARG A 56 -12.73 13.06 -14.66
N THR A 57 -11.78 12.39 -13.98
CA THR A 57 -10.79 11.54 -14.64
C THR A 57 -11.48 10.35 -15.33
N ASN A 58 -12.51 9.78 -14.70
CA ASN A 58 -13.29 8.68 -15.28
C ASN A 58 -14.07 9.10 -16.53
N ASP A 59 -14.59 10.33 -16.57
CA ASP A 59 -15.24 10.87 -17.77
C ASP A 59 -14.25 11.00 -18.94
N GLU A 60 -13.03 11.50 -18.69
CA GLU A 60 -11.98 11.62 -19.70
C GLU A 60 -11.51 10.24 -20.20
N ILE A 61 -11.34 9.27 -19.30
CA ILE A 61 -10.99 7.89 -19.67
C ILE A 61 -12.11 7.24 -20.49
N ARG A 62 -13.37 7.45 -20.11
CA ARG A 62 -14.54 6.92 -20.83
C ARG A 62 -14.62 7.50 -22.24
N GLN A 63 -14.41 8.81 -22.39
CA GLN A 63 -14.40 9.45 -23.69
C GLN A 63 -13.32 8.87 -24.61
N LEU A 64 -12.11 8.64 -24.07
CA LEU A 64 -11.04 7.99 -24.83
C LEU A 64 -11.41 6.55 -25.23
N LYS A 65 -11.91 5.75 -24.28
CA LYS A 65 -12.35 4.37 -24.52
C LYS A 65 -13.40 4.30 -25.63
N GLU A 66 -14.48 5.08 -25.50
CA GLU A 66 -15.59 5.10 -26.46
C GLU A 66 -15.12 5.56 -27.85
N GLY A 67 -14.19 6.54 -27.90
CA GLY A 67 -13.58 6.98 -29.16
C GLY A 67 -12.79 5.88 -29.87
N LEU A 68 -12.00 5.11 -29.12
CA LEU A 68 -11.24 3.98 -29.67
C LEU A 68 -12.16 2.85 -30.14
N GLU A 69 -13.19 2.52 -29.36
CA GLU A 69 -14.17 1.48 -29.73
C GLU A 69 -15.02 1.87 -30.94
N ALA A 70 -15.37 3.15 -31.08
CA ALA A 70 -16.08 3.66 -32.25
C ALA A 70 -15.26 3.55 -33.55
N GLU A 71 -13.93 3.50 -33.44
CA GLU A 71 -13.01 3.25 -34.56
C GLU A 71 -12.78 1.76 -34.84
N GLY A 72 -13.41 0.86 -34.06
CA GLY A 72 -13.33 -0.59 -34.23
C GLY A 72 -12.13 -1.25 -33.55
N MET A 73 -11.39 -0.52 -32.71
CA MET A 73 -10.31 -1.08 -31.89
C MET A 73 -10.86 -1.74 -30.63
N ASP A 74 -10.24 -2.83 -30.17
CA ASP A 74 -10.56 -3.38 -28.84
C ASP A 74 -9.97 -2.46 -27.78
N CYS A 75 -10.82 -1.89 -26.93
CA CYS A 75 -10.46 -1.14 -25.73
C CYS A 75 -11.41 -1.51 -24.57
N GLY A 76 -11.83 -2.77 -24.51
CA GLY A 76 -12.90 -3.22 -23.62
C GLY A 76 -12.57 -3.16 -22.13
N THR A 77 -11.29 -3.21 -21.75
CA THR A 77 -10.87 -3.24 -20.34
C THR A 77 -10.27 -1.92 -19.89
N VAL A 78 -10.82 -1.33 -18.83
CA VAL A 78 -10.16 -0.27 -18.07
C VAL A 78 -9.87 -0.77 -16.67
N ILE A 79 -8.62 -0.66 -16.22
CA ILE A 79 -8.20 -0.95 -14.85
C ILE A 79 -7.81 0.36 -14.18
N ALA A 80 -8.44 0.69 -13.05
CA ALA A 80 -8.17 1.90 -12.27
C ALA A 80 -8.28 1.63 -10.76
N GLY A 81 -8.28 2.68 -9.95
CA GLY A 81 -8.67 2.62 -8.54
C GLY A 81 -7.69 1.88 -7.63
N GLY A 82 -6.68 2.61 -7.16
CA GLY A 82 -5.88 2.16 -6.02
C GLY A 82 -6.69 2.15 -4.72
N SER A 83 -6.11 1.63 -3.63
CA SER A 83 -6.79 1.59 -2.32
C SER A 83 -7.39 2.92 -1.81
N PRO A 84 -6.80 4.11 -2.07
CA PRO A 84 -7.44 5.38 -1.68
C PRO A 84 -8.69 5.73 -2.48
N THR A 85 -8.75 5.34 -3.76
CA THR A 85 -9.74 5.86 -4.72
C THR A 85 -10.72 4.81 -5.22
N PHE A 86 -10.48 3.52 -4.96
CA PHE A 86 -11.29 2.44 -5.51
C PHE A 86 -12.80 2.61 -5.23
N ALA A 87 -13.18 3.08 -4.04
CA ALA A 87 -14.59 3.31 -3.70
C ALA A 87 -15.21 4.42 -4.57
N CYS A 88 -14.47 5.50 -4.83
CA CYS A 88 -14.91 6.56 -5.73
C CYS A 88 -15.05 6.05 -7.18
N HIS A 89 -14.11 5.22 -7.64
CA HIS A 89 -14.21 4.59 -8.97
C HIS A 89 -15.42 3.65 -9.06
N ALA A 90 -15.64 2.80 -8.05
CA ALA A 90 -16.77 1.88 -7.99
C ALA A 90 -18.14 2.59 -8.09
N GLU A 91 -18.22 3.84 -7.63
CA GLU A 91 -19.45 4.64 -7.68
C GLU A 91 -19.65 5.38 -9.01
N THR A 92 -18.59 5.58 -9.79
CA THR A 92 -18.57 6.52 -10.92
C THR A 92 -18.22 5.86 -12.26
N SER A 93 -17.84 4.59 -12.23
CA SER A 93 -17.53 3.80 -13.42
C SER A 93 -17.83 2.31 -13.21
N ASP A 94 -17.78 1.58 -14.31
CA ASP A 94 -17.84 0.12 -14.40
C ASP A 94 -16.44 -0.50 -14.60
N PHE A 95 -15.38 0.26 -14.29
CA PHE A 95 -14.00 -0.16 -14.51
C PHE A 95 -13.60 -1.29 -13.55
N TYR A 96 -12.63 -2.10 -13.98
CA TYR A 96 -11.95 -3.01 -13.06
C TYR A 96 -11.14 -2.21 -12.05
N LEU A 97 -11.21 -2.60 -10.79
CA LEU A 97 -10.53 -1.91 -9.70
C LEU A 97 -9.32 -2.72 -9.23
N SER A 98 -8.25 -2.03 -8.84
CA SER A 98 -6.98 -2.64 -8.46
C SER A 98 -6.48 -2.28 -7.05
N PRO A 99 -7.35 -2.25 -6.01
CA PRO A 99 -6.88 -1.96 -4.67
C PRO A 99 -6.08 -3.12 -4.08
N GLY A 100 -4.89 -2.84 -3.55
CA GLY A 100 -4.01 -3.88 -2.98
C GLY A 100 -4.06 -3.97 -1.44
N THR A 101 -4.13 -2.83 -0.76
CA THR A 101 -3.90 -2.76 0.69
C THR A 101 -5.14 -3.07 1.53
N LEU A 102 -6.34 -3.16 0.95
CA LEU A 102 -7.60 -3.26 1.71
C LEU A 102 -7.71 -4.51 2.59
N PHE A 103 -7.11 -5.63 2.17
CA PHE A 103 -7.25 -6.92 2.86
C PHE A 103 -6.57 -6.95 4.22
N LEU A 104 -5.37 -6.38 4.32
CA LEU A 104 -4.65 -6.27 5.58
C LEU A 104 -4.85 -4.91 6.22
N HIS A 105 -5.03 -3.87 5.40
CA HIS A 105 -5.06 -2.46 5.80
C HIS A 105 -3.83 -2.09 6.66
N ASP A 106 -3.65 -0.81 6.96
CA ASP A 106 -2.53 -0.39 7.78
C ASP A 106 -2.84 0.94 8.48
N TYR A 107 -1.95 1.36 9.37
CA TYR A 107 -2.14 2.58 10.13
C TYR A 107 -2.18 3.83 9.24
N GLY A 108 -1.40 3.86 8.16
CA GLY A 108 -1.39 4.98 7.23
C GLY A 108 -2.74 5.17 6.55
N TYR A 109 -3.26 4.10 5.93
CA TYR A 109 -4.57 4.13 5.29
C TYR A 109 -5.70 4.38 6.30
N TRP A 110 -5.66 3.75 7.48
CA TRP A 110 -6.69 3.93 8.51
C TRP A 110 -6.77 5.37 9.02
N ARG A 111 -5.62 6.03 9.18
CA ARG A 111 -5.54 7.44 9.60
C ARG A 111 -5.98 8.40 8.49
N ASP A 112 -5.54 8.15 7.26
CA ASP A 112 -5.67 9.08 6.14
C ASP A 112 -7.00 8.96 5.41
N PHE A 113 -7.69 7.80 5.49
CA PHE A 113 -8.95 7.53 4.77
C PHE A 113 -10.01 6.94 5.72
N PRO A 114 -10.52 7.73 6.68
CA PRO A 114 -11.44 7.26 7.72
C PRO A 114 -12.84 6.88 7.20
N ASP A 115 -13.15 7.23 5.96
CA ASP A 115 -14.38 6.85 5.26
C ASP A 115 -14.37 5.39 4.78
N LEU A 116 -13.19 4.78 4.65
CA LEU A 116 -13.07 3.39 4.22
C LEU A 116 -13.35 2.45 5.41
N PRO A 117 -14.25 1.45 5.26
CA PRO A 117 -14.71 0.62 6.39
C PRO A 117 -13.76 -0.55 6.68
N PHE A 118 -12.45 -0.35 6.57
CA PHE A 118 -11.45 -1.39 6.81
C PHE A 118 -10.71 -1.18 8.12
N LEU A 119 -10.48 -2.29 8.83
CA LEU A 119 -9.67 -2.31 10.04
C LEU A 119 -8.32 -2.93 9.72
N PRO A 120 -7.21 -2.40 10.26
CA PRO A 120 -5.93 -3.08 10.17
C PRO A 120 -6.02 -4.50 10.76
N ALA A 121 -5.80 -5.49 9.92
CA ALA A 121 -5.87 -6.92 10.22
C ALA A 121 -4.49 -7.56 10.43
N ALA A 122 -3.41 -6.77 10.32
CA ALA A 122 -2.04 -7.21 10.58
C ALA A 122 -1.35 -6.32 11.60
N CYS A 123 -0.57 -6.94 12.49
CA CYS A 123 0.30 -6.25 13.44
C CYS A 123 1.60 -7.04 13.64
N LEU A 124 2.60 -6.35 14.16
CA LEU A 124 3.87 -6.92 14.57
C LEU A 124 3.83 -7.18 16.08
N LEU A 125 4.29 -8.36 16.49
CA LEU A 125 4.52 -8.69 17.88
C LEU A 125 5.96 -8.31 18.24
N THR A 126 6.12 -7.50 19.28
CA THR A 126 7.43 -7.06 19.80
C THR A 126 7.41 -7.08 21.33
N ARG A 127 8.58 -6.96 21.96
CA ARG A 127 8.72 -6.86 23.41
C ARG A 127 9.52 -5.64 23.80
N VAL A 128 9.23 -5.15 25.00
CA VAL A 128 10.05 -4.15 25.66
C VAL A 128 11.34 -4.81 26.15
N VAL A 129 12.48 -4.39 25.65
CA VAL A 129 13.79 -4.99 26.00
C VAL A 129 14.63 -4.13 26.93
N SER A 130 14.33 -2.84 27.07
CA SER A 130 15.12 -1.95 27.91
C SER A 130 14.34 -0.73 28.41
N HIS A 131 14.77 -0.19 29.55
CA HIS A 131 14.33 1.05 30.18
C HIS A 131 15.53 1.96 30.43
N PRO A 132 16.07 2.62 29.39
CA PRO A 132 17.35 3.31 29.50
C PRO A 132 17.32 4.54 30.40
N LEU A 133 16.17 5.23 30.52
CA LEU A 133 15.94 6.40 31.36
C LEU A 133 14.47 6.45 31.81
N LEU A 134 14.14 7.24 32.83
CA LEU A 134 12.75 7.45 33.29
C LEU A 134 11.83 7.83 32.11
N GLY A 135 10.69 7.14 32.01
CA GLY A 135 9.73 7.35 30.92
C GLY A 135 10.21 6.88 29.54
N ILE A 136 11.44 6.39 29.37
CA ILE A 136 11.93 5.85 28.10
C ILE A 136 11.89 4.32 28.15
N PHE A 137 11.46 3.72 27.05
CA PHE A 137 11.49 2.28 26.82
C PHE A 137 11.92 1.95 25.39
N THR A 138 12.42 0.74 25.18
CA THR A 138 12.91 0.26 23.89
C THR A 138 12.21 -1.02 23.50
N LEU A 139 11.71 -1.08 22.28
CA LEU A 139 11.14 -2.27 21.64
C LEU A 139 12.20 -2.99 20.80
N ASP A 140 12.13 -4.31 20.69
CA ASP A 140 12.90 -5.13 19.73
C ASP A 140 12.32 -5.08 18.30
N LEU A 141 11.95 -3.87 17.84
CA LEU A 141 11.28 -3.63 16.57
C LEU A 141 12.00 -2.57 15.74
N GLY A 142 13.15 -2.93 15.17
CA GLY A 142 13.92 -2.05 14.29
C GLY A 142 13.49 -2.09 12.82
N SER A 143 14.25 -1.39 11.97
CA SER A 143 13.95 -1.25 10.53
C SER A 143 14.04 -2.57 9.74
N LYS A 144 14.64 -3.63 10.29
CA LYS A 144 14.61 -4.97 9.70
C LYS A 144 13.32 -5.75 9.96
N ALA A 145 12.50 -5.27 10.90
CA ALA A 145 11.24 -5.89 11.29
C ALA A 145 10.03 -5.06 10.84
N ILE A 146 10.15 -3.73 10.73
CA ILE A 146 9.08 -2.85 10.26
C ILE A 146 9.57 -1.93 9.15
N ALA A 147 8.75 -1.72 8.12
CA ALA A 147 9.15 -0.90 6.99
C ALA A 147 9.39 0.57 7.37
N SER A 148 10.34 1.19 6.69
CA SER A 148 10.70 2.61 6.84
C SER A 148 9.96 3.55 5.88
N ASP A 149 9.12 3.01 5.01
CA ASP A 149 8.30 3.77 4.04
C ASP A 149 6.84 3.82 4.51
N PRO A 150 6.14 4.95 4.42
CA PRO A 150 6.64 6.28 4.06
C PRO A 150 7.51 6.91 5.17
N GLU A 151 8.12 8.06 4.88
CA GLU A 151 8.78 8.87 5.91
C GLU A 151 7.82 9.22 7.06
N GLY A 152 8.36 9.27 8.29
CA GLY A 152 7.61 9.60 9.50
C GLY A 152 7.35 8.40 10.41
N VAL A 153 6.22 8.42 11.11
CA VAL A 153 5.84 7.37 12.08
C VAL A 153 5.75 6.02 11.37
N ARG A 154 6.49 5.01 11.84
CA ARG A 154 6.55 3.67 11.20
C ARG A 154 5.38 2.76 11.54
N GLY A 155 4.68 3.04 12.62
CA GLY A 155 3.54 2.27 13.08
C GLY A 155 2.96 2.80 14.39
N LEU A 156 1.81 2.27 14.75
CA LEU A 156 1.05 2.59 15.94
C LEU A 156 1.25 1.50 16.99
N VAL A 157 1.78 1.84 18.17
CA VAL A 157 1.85 0.91 19.30
C VAL A 157 0.50 0.88 20.00
N LEU A 158 -0.21 -0.24 19.92
CA LEU A 158 -1.57 -0.38 20.43
C LEU A 158 -1.62 -0.18 21.95
N GLY A 159 -2.53 0.69 22.41
CA GLY A 159 -2.73 1.03 23.82
C GLY A 159 -1.82 2.14 24.36
N LEU A 160 -0.92 2.68 23.53
CA LEU A 160 -0.02 3.79 23.86
C LEU A 160 -0.27 5.03 22.99
N GLU A 161 -1.40 5.09 22.28
CA GLU A 161 -1.77 6.20 21.42
C GLU A 161 -1.86 7.51 22.23
N GLY A 162 -1.10 8.53 21.81
CA GLY A 162 -1.01 9.81 22.52
C GLY A 162 -0.29 9.75 23.89
N ARG A 163 0.19 8.57 24.30
CA ARG A 163 0.87 8.35 25.59
C ARG A 163 2.36 8.09 25.44
N ALA A 164 2.80 7.69 24.25
CA ALA A 164 4.21 7.51 23.92
C ALA A 164 4.52 8.07 22.52
N GLU A 165 5.72 8.62 22.38
CA GLU A 165 6.23 9.18 21.13
C GLU A 165 7.54 8.48 20.73
N PRO A 166 7.73 8.17 19.43
CA PRO A 166 8.99 7.59 18.96
C PRO A 166 10.13 8.60 19.07
N LEU A 167 11.29 8.16 19.54
CA LEU A 167 12.51 8.97 19.59
C LEU A 167 13.41 8.69 18.39
N PHE A 168 13.88 7.45 18.25
CA PHE A 168 14.72 7.02 17.14
C PHE A 168 14.63 5.50 16.95
N GLN A 169 15.05 5.03 15.78
CA GLN A 169 15.06 3.63 15.42
C GLN A 169 16.42 3.24 14.83
N SER A 170 16.90 2.06 15.18
CA SER A 170 18.04 1.39 14.56
C SER A 170 17.57 0.11 13.83
N GLU A 171 18.51 -0.70 13.34
CA GLU A 171 18.18 -1.92 12.61
C GLU A 171 17.31 -2.90 13.42
N GLU A 172 17.53 -2.99 14.72
CA GLU A 172 16.90 -3.99 15.61
C GLU A 172 16.07 -3.37 16.74
N HIS A 173 16.14 -2.06 16.96
CA HIS A 173 15.52 -1.41 18.12
C HIS A 173 14.74 -0.15 17.76
N TRP A 174 13.64 0.08 18.47
CA TRP A 174 12.87 1.32 18.38
C TRP A 174 12.60 1.89 19.76
N VAL A 175 13.07 3.11 19.99
CA VAL A 175 13.05 3.78 21.29
C VAL A 175 11.89 4.76 21.35
N PHE A 176 11.16 4.72 22.47
CA PHE A 176 10.00 5.56 22.73
C PHE A 176 10.14 6.31 24.05
N ARG A 177 9.51 7.47 24.12
CA ARG A 177 9.36 8.27 25.34
C ARG A 177 7.88 8.39 25.69
N MET A 178 7.54 8.12 26.95
CA MET A 178 6.22 8.44 27.49
C MET A 178 6.02 9.95 27.54
N THR A 179 4.80 10.42 27.24
CA THR A 179 4.44 11.83 27.35
C THR A 179 4.46 12.31 28.81
N ALA A 180 4.52 13.63 29.00
CA ALA A 180 4.66 14.23 30.33
C ALA A 180 3.51 13.80 31.26
N GLY A 181 3.85 13.30 32.45
CA GLY A 181 2.89 12.78 33.44
C GLY A 181 2.56 11.29 33.28
N GLU A 182 3.03 10.64 32.22
CA GLU A 182 2.83 9.21 31.95
C GLU A 182 4.10 8.38 32.18
N GLU A 183 5.21 8.98 32.64
CA GLU A 183 6.54 8.35 32.70
C GLU A 183 6.56 7.06 33.53
N ALA A 184 5.82 7.05 34.64
CA ALA A 184 5.70 5.89 35.53
C ALA A 184 4.83 4.76 34.95
N LYS A 185 4.05 5.06 33.90
CA LYS A 185 3.14 4.12 33.24
C LYS A 185 3.76 3.48 31.99
N ARG A 186 5.07 3.66 31.77
CA ARG A 186 5.77 2.97 30.68
C ARG A 186 5.58 1.44 30.77
N PRO A 187 5.48 0.74 29.64
CA PRO A 187 5.37 -0.72 29.63
C PRO A 187 6.54 -1.41 30.36
N ALA A 188 6.28 -2.52 31.06
CA ALA A 188 7.31 -3.27 31.77
C ALA A 188 8.28 -3.98 30.79
N ILE A 189 9.55 -4.16 31.19
CA ILE A 189 10.50 -5.00 30.45
C ILE A 189 9.93 -6.42 30.30
N GLY A 190 10.05 -7.00 29.12
CA GLY A 190 9.52 -8.30 28.74
C GLY A 190 8.05 -8.29 28.33
N SER A 191 7.31 -7.20 28.59
CA SER A 191 5.90 -7.11 28.17
C SER A 191 5.77 -7.11 26.65
N VAL A 192 4.77 -7.85 26.16
CA VAL A 192 4.45 -7.94 24.73
C VAL A 192 3.68 -6.69 24.32
N GLN A 193 4.08 -6.09 23.21
CA GLN A 193 3.39 -4.99 22.55
C GLN A 193 2.99 -5.43 21.14
N TYR A 194 1.91 -4.84 20.62
CA TYR A 194 1.45 -5.05 19.26
C TYR A 194 1.56 -3.72 18.50
N VAL A 195 2.18 -3.75 17.33
CA VAL A 195 2.39 -2.56 16.51
C VAL A 195 1.70 -2.73 15.17
N ILE A 196 0.78 -1.84 14.83
CA ILE A 196 0.21 -1.79 13.47
C ILE A 196 1.18 -0.99 12.60
N PRO A 197 1.73 -1.56 11.51
CA PRO A 197 2.64 -0.80 10.66
C PRO A 197 1.92 0.33 9.94
N THR A 198 2.64 1.41 9.62
CA THR A 198 2.13 2.50 8.78
C THR A 198 1.98 2.06 7.33
N HIS A 199 2.82 1.15 6.86
CA HIS A 199 2.73 0.60 5.51
C HIS A 199 2.93 -0.91 5.54
N ILE A 200 1.85 -1.66 5.30
CA ILE A 200 1.87 -3.12 5.42
C ILE A 200 2.61 -3.81 4.27
N CYS A 201 2.55 -3.24 3.05
CA CYS A 201 3.12 -3.87 1.85
C CYS A 201 4.63 -4.16 1.98
N PRO A 202 5.51 -3.16 2.23
CA PRO A 202 6.93 -3.44 2.45
C PRO A 202 7.19 -4.19 3.77
N THR A 203 6.34 -4.05 4.78
CA THR A 203 6.51 -4.76 6.06
C THR A 203 6.34 -6.27 5.88
N THR A 204 5.29 -6.72 5.18
CA THR A 204 5.06 -8.15 4.95
C THR A 204 6.19 -8.83 4.18
N ALA A 205 6.85 -8.10 3.27
CA ALA A 205 8.01 -8.60 2.53
C ALA A 205 9.23 -8.91 3.43
N LEU A 206 9.28 -8.39 4.66
CA LEU A 206 10.34 -8.69 5.64
C LEU A 206 10.16 -10.05 6.30
N TYR A 207 9.00 -10.70 6.14
CA TYR A 207 8.66 -11.97 6.78
C TYR A 207 8.47 -13.10 5.75
N PRO A 208 8.99 -14.32 6.01
CA PRO A 208 8.78 -15.46 5.12
C PRO A 208 7.39 -16.07 5.27
N ALA A 209 6.74 -15.85 6.41
CA ALA A 209 5.39 -16.26 6.71
C ALA A 209 4.74 -15.30 7.71
N VAL A 210 3.41 -15.24 7.68
CA VAL A 210 2.60 -14.50 8.66
C VAL A 210 1.81 -15.50 9.51
N LEU A 211 1.70 -15.25 10.81
CA LEU A 211 0.91 -16.08 11.71
C LEU A 211 -0.56 -15.65 11.63
N ALA A 212 -1.47 -16.59 11.40
CA ALA A 212 -2.91 -16.36 11.42
C ALA A 212 -3.41 -16.48 12.86
N VAL A 213 -4.20 -15.50 13.30
CA VAL A 213 -4.76 -15.46 14.66
C VAL A 213 -6.27 -15.39 14.59
N ARG A 214 -6.95 -16.23 15.38
CA ARG A 214 -8.41 -16.21 15.57
C ARG A 214 -8.72 -16.34 17.06
N GLU A 215 -9.60 -15.47 17.56
CA GLU A 215 -10.04 -15.50 18.98
C GLU A 215 -8.85 -15.53 19.97
N GLY A 216 -7.81 -14.74 19.67
CA GLY A 216 -6.61 -14.64 20.51
C GLY A 216 -5.66 -15.84 20.45
N ARG A 217 -5.88 -16.79 19.53
CA ARG A 217 -5.02 -17.98 19.36
C ARG A 217 -4.43 -18.04 17.96
N ILE A 218 -3.18 -18.46 17.86
CA ILE A 218 -2.57 -18.79 16.57
C ILE A 218 -3.27 -20.04 16.02
N THR A 219 -3.82 -19.93 14.82
CA THR A 219 -4.53 -21.03 14.13
C THR A 219 -3.74 -21.60 12.96
N GLY A 220 -2.69 -20.92 12.53
CA GLY A 220 -1.82 -21.38 11.46
C GLY A 220 -0.83 -20.32 11.01
N SER A 221 -0.21 -20.56 9.86
CA SER A 221 0.71 -19.63 9.22
C SER A 221 0.50 -19.62 7.72
N TRP A 222 0.59 -18.44 7.10
CA TRP A 222 0.56 -18.30 5.64
C TRP A 222 1.95 -17.92 5.13
N PRO A 223 2.52 -18.67 4.18
CA PRO A 223 3.78 -18.30 3.55
C PRO A 223 3.62 -17.03 2.71
N VAL A 224 4.60 -16.12 2.77
CA VAL A 224 4.69 -14.95 1.88
C VAL A 224 5.45 -15.37 0.63
N THR A 225 4.76 -16.09 -0.26
CA THR A 225 5.36 -16.77 -1.42
C THR A 225 6.00 -15.80 -2.42
N ALA A 226 5.46 -14.59 -2.56
CA ALA A 226 5.96 -13.56 -3.48
C ALA A 226 7.11 -12.69 -2.90
N ARG A 227 7.62 -13.03 -1.71
CA ARG A 227 8.74 -12.30 -1.09
C ARG A 227 10.01 -12.40 -1.92
N ASN A 228 10.37 -13.63 -2.30
CA ASN A 228 11.58 -13.89 -3.07
C ASN A 228 11.27 -13.68 -4.54
N ARG A 229 11.83 -12.63 -5.12
CA ARG A 229 11.65 -12.29 -6.53
C ARG A 229 12.97 -12.54 -7.24
N ALA A 230 12.93 -13.39 -8.25
CA ALA A 230 14.05 -13.62 -9.15
C ALA A 230 13.53 -13.52 -10.57
N LEU A 231 14.34 -12.91 -11.45
CA LEU A 231 14.13 -13.08 -12.88
C LEU A 231 14.55 -14.52 -13.21
N SER A 232 13.64 -15.30 -13.76
CA SER A 232 13.99 -16.60 -14.34
C SER A 232 14.61 -16.33 -15.71
N PHE A 233 15.92 -16.48 -15.80
CA PHE A 233 16.62 -16.53 -17.08
C PHE A 233 16.80 -18.00 -17.46
N ASP A 234 16.55 -18.34 -18.71
CA ASP A 234 17.04 -19.59 -19.25
C ASP A 234 18.55 -19.46 -19.42
N LEU A 235 19.32 -20.04 -18.49
CA LEU A 235 20.78 -19.90 -18.49
C LEU A 235 21.43 -20.53 -19.74
N GLU A 236 20.72 -21.42 -20.45
CA GLU A 236 21.18 -21.97 -21.72
C GLU A 236 21.13 -20.93 -22.86
N GLU A 237 20.19 -19.99 -22.86
CA GLU A 237 20.07 -18.94 -23.88
C GLU A 237 21.03 -17.75 -23.64
N VAL A 238 21.43 -17.48 -22.40
CA VAL A 238 22.26 -16.31 -22.06
C VAL A 238 23.76 -16.54 -22.33
N GLY A 239 24.16 -17.73 -22.80
CA GLY A 239 25.52 -18.00 -23.24
C GLY A 239 26.60 -17.82 -22.17
N CYS A 240 26.23 -17.72 -20.90
CA CYS A 240 27.17 -17.70 -19.78
C CYS A 240 27.50 -19.14 -19.39
N LYS A 241 28.67 -19.60 -19.85
CA LYS A 241 29.37 -20.73 -19.23
C LYS A 241 29.92 -20.33 -17.86
#